data_AF-A0A1J1LGV2-F1
#
_entry.id   AF-A0A1J1LGV2-F1
#
_cell.length_a   1.000
_cell.length_b   1.000
_cell.length_c   1.000
_cell.angle_alpha   90.00
_cell.angle_beta   90.00
_cell.angle_gamma   90.00
#
_symmetry.space_group_name_H-M   'P 1'
#
loop_
_entity.id
_entity.type
_entity.pdbx_description
1 polymer ?
#
loop_
_entity_poly.entity_id
_entity_poly.type
_entity_poly.pdbx_seq_one_letter_code
_entity_poly.pdbx_strand_id
1 'polypeptide(L)'
;MIVAQIERQKIDFLLPINIPMPEYRIGQLVEAYALADWSNPNVYAWFPGRVTGMAYVTDNRPEPVWEYQVKFLNSSSDIDEWFIDSELWLLEDC
;
A
#
# COMPACT_ATOMS: atom_id res chain seq x y z
N MET A 1 43.14 5.51 15.07
CA MET A 1 41.70 5.81 14.87
C MET A 1 41.36 5.37 13.46
N ILE A 2 40.61 4.27 13.31
CA ILE A 2 40.19 3.78 11.99
C ILE A 2 38.76 4.25 11.79
N VAL A 3 38.57 5.18 10.86
CA VAL A 3 37.23 5.61 10.43
C VAL A 3 36.81 4.64 9.34
N ALA A 4 35.97 3.67 9.68
CA ALA A 4 35.34 2.82 8.67
C ALA A 4 34.24 3.64 7.98
N GLN A 5 34.51 4.08 6.75
CA GLN A 5 33.55 4.78 5.92
C GLN A 5 32.60 3.73 5.34
N ILE A 6 31.34 3.72 5.78
CA ILE A 6 30.31 2.84 5.21
C ILE A 6 29.96 3.39 3.82
N GLU A 7 30.50 2.78 2.78
CA GLU A 7 30.13 3.11 1.41
C GLU A 7 28.71 2.61 1.13
N ARG A 8 27.82 3.54 0.76
CA ARG A 8 26.47 3.20 0.32
C ARG A 8 26.56 2.60 -1.09
N GLN A 9 26.39 1.29 -1.18
CA GLN A 9 26.34 0.60 -2.46
C GLN A 9 24.90 0.56 -2.96
N LYS A 10 24.64 1.15 -4.14
CA LYS A 10 23.34 1.04 -4.81
C LYS A 10 23.23 -0.38 -5.37
N ILE A 11 22.26 -1.14 -4.88
CA ILE A 11 21.93 -2.46 -5.41
C ILE A 11 20.87 -2.23 -6.49
N ASP A 12 21.25 -2.38 -7.75
CA ASP A 12 20.28 -2.36 -8.85
C ASP A 12 19.64 -3.75 -8.96
N PHE A 13 18.37 -3.85 -8.55
CA PHE A 13 17.56 -5.04 -8.76
C PHE A 13 17.00 -5.04 -10.17
N LEU A 14 17.51 -5.92 -11.03
CA LEU A 14 16.87 -6.24 -12.30
C LEU A 14 15.72 -7.21 -12.03
N LEU A 15 14.49 -6.69 -11.91
CA LEU A 15 13.30 -7.53 -11.81
C LEU A 15 12.96 -8.10 -13.20
N PRO A 16 12.88 -9.44 -13.37
CA PRO A 16 12.71 -10.07 -14.68
C PRO A 16 11.25 -10.04 -15.20
N ILE A 17 10.41 -9.12 -14.72
CA ILE A 17 8.96 -9.16 -14.95
C ILE A 17 8.52 -7.80 -15.49
N ASN A 18 7.67 -7.83 -16.52
CA ASN A 18 6.98 -6.65 -17.04
C ASN A 18 5.89 -6.26 -16.03
N ILE A 19 6.30 -5.67 -14.91
CA ILE A 19 5.39 -5.25 -13.84
C ILE A 19 4.67 -3.98 -14.31
N PRO A 20 3.33 -3.97 -14.37
CA PRO A 20 2.58 -2.79 -14.76
C PRO A 20 2.83 -1.65 -13.77
N MET A 21 2.71 -0.42 -14.24
CA MET A 21 2.87 0.74 -13.36
C MET A 21 1.75 0.73 -12.30
N PRO A 22 2.07 0.92 -11.01
CA PRO A 22 1.07 0.98 -9.95
C PRO A 22 0.22 2.24 -10.09
N GLU A 23 -1.06 2.13 -9.73
CA GLU A 23 -2.01 3.24 -9.74
C GLU A 23 -1.72 4.22 -8.61
N TYR A 24 -1.32 3.70 -7.44
CA TYR A 24 -0.99 4.48 -6.25
C TYR A 24 0.49 4.37 -5.87
N ARG A 25 0.98 5.35 -5.11
CA ARG A 25 2.36 5.45 -4.64
C ARG A 25 2.39 5.63 -3.12
N ILE A 26 3.45 5.12 -2.51
CA ILE A 26 3.73 5.34 -1.09
C ILE A 26 3.74 6.84 -0.80
N GLY A 27 2.98 7.22 0.23
CA GLY A 27 2.83 8.59 0.71
C GLY A 27 1.55 9.28 0.25
N GLN A 28 0.86 8.78 -0.79
CA GLN A 28 -0.39 9.39 -1.28
C GLN A 28 -1.54 9.22 -0.30
N LEU A 29 -2.41 10.22 -0.28
CA LEU A 29 -3.67 10.18 0.45
C LEU A 29 -4.76 9.49 -0.38
N VAL A 30 -5.46 8.55 0.23
CA VAL A 30 -6.51 7.76 -0.39
C VAL A 30 -7.70 7.61 0.58
N GLU A 31 -8.87 7.30 0.06
CA GLU A 31 -9.92 6.63 0.84
C GLU A 31 -9.86 5.14 0.56
N ALA A 32 -9.95 4.32 1.61
CA ALA A 32 -10.05 2.88 1.48
C ALA A 32 -11.42 2.39 1.96
N TYR A 33 -11.99 1.46 1.21
CA TYR A 33 -13.27 0.83 1.54
C TYR A 33 -13.05 -0.32 2.52
N ALA A 34 -13.32 -0.09 3.81
CA ALA A 34 -12.99 -1.01 4.89
C ALA A 34 -14.16 -1.25 5.84
N LEU A 35 -14.02 -2.26 6.70
CA LEU A 35 -15.06 -2.63 7.67
C LEU A 35 -15.21 -1.53 8.74
N ALA A 36 -16.43 -1.01 8.86
CA ALA A 36 -16.74 0.05 9.80
C ALA A 36 -17.11 -0.47 11.20
N ASP A 37 -17.65 -1.70 11.28
CA ASP A 37 -18.12 -2.30 12.53
C ASP A 37 -17.70 -3.77 12.63
N TRP A 38 -16.86 -4.07 13.62
CA TRP A 38 -16.39 -5.43 13.88
C TRP A 38 -17.47 -6.35 14.45
N SER A 39 -18.51 -5.76 15.07
CA SER A 39 -19.67 -6.50 15.57
C SER A 39 -20.67 -6.84 14.47
N ASN A 40 -20.60 -6.15 13.33
CA ASN A 40 -21.41 -6.41 12.15
C ASN A 40 -20.53 -6.42 10.88
N PRO A 41 -20.03 -7.60 10.46
CA PRO A 41 -19.07 -7.73 9.36
C PRO A 41 -19.62 -7.35 7.99
N ASN A 42 -20.86 -6.88 7.89
CA ASN A 42 -21.49 -6.44 6.64
C ASN A 42 -21.54 -4.92 6.49
N VAL A 43 -20.99 -4.16 7.44
CA VAL A 43 -21.02 -2.69 7.41
C VAL A 43 -19.66 -2.18 6.99
N TYR A 44 -19.58 -1.68 5.76
CA TYR A 44 -18.37 -1.09 5.19
C TYR A 44 -18.57 0.39 4.94
N ALA A 45 -17.47 1.15 5.01
CA ALA A 45 -17.45 2.57 4.70
C ALA A 45 -16.09 2.97 4.12
N TRP A 46 -16.04 4.17 3.55
CA TRP A 46 -14.81 4.78 3.07
C TRP A 46 -14.12 5.51 4.20
N PHE A 47 -12.83 5.23 4.39
CA PHE A 47 -12.03 5.84 5.44
C PHE A 47 -10.76 6.47 4.86
N PRO A 48 -10.42 7.71 5.24
CA PRO A 48 -9.22 8.37 4.76
C PRO A 48 -7.97 7.70 5.36
N GLY A 49 -7.00 7.46 4.50
CA GLY A 49 -5.74 6.80 4.83
C GLY A 49 -4.58 7.31 3.99
N ARG A 50 -3.40 6.80 4.30
CA ARG A 50 -2.16 7.06 3.56
C ARG A 50 -1.54 5.74 3.14
N VAL A 51 -1.12 5.65 1.88
CA VAL A 51 -0.39 4.48 1.39
C VAL A 51 0.99 4.43 2.05
N THR A 52 1.30 3.35 2.75
CA THR A 52 2.58 3.14 3.47
C THR A 52 3.44 2.05 2.84
N GLY A 53 2.83 1.13 2.09
CA GLY A 53 3.50 0.01 1.44
C GLY A 53 2.79 -0.40 0.15
N MET A 54 3.49 -1.16 -0.68
CA MET A 54 2.95 -1.67 -1.94
C MET A 54 3.64 -2.98 -2.32
N ALA A 55 2.88 -3.90 -2.89
CA ALA A 55 3.35 -5.20 -3.33
C ALA A 55 2.67 -5.58 -4.64
N TYR A 56 3.45 -6.11 -5.58
CA TYR A 56 2.89 -6.73 -6.77
C TYR A 56 2.75 -8.22 -6.52
N VAL A 57 1.51 -8.69 -6.32
CA VAL A 57 1.22 -10.06 -5.91
C VAL A 57 0.96 -10.90 -7.14
N THR A 58 1.94 -11.75 -7.48
CA THR A 58 1.86 -12.72 -8.59
C THR A 58 1.43 -14.10 -8.12
N ASP A 59 1.59 -14.40 -6.84
CA ASP A 59 1.45 -15.74 -6.31
C ASP A 59 -0.01 -16.00 -5.90
N ASN A 60 -0.50 -17.21 -6.19
CA ASN A 60 -1.84 -17.69 -5.79
C ASN A 60 -3.04 -16.89 -6.35
N ARG A 61 -2.85 -16.07 -7.39
CA ARG A 61 -3.94 -15.38 -8.11
C ARG A 61 -3.96 -15.75 -9.59
N PRO A 62 -5.14 -15.88 -10.22
CA PRO A 62 -5.24 -16.11 -11.67
C PRO A 62 -4.71 -14.93 -12.47
N GLU A 63 -4.82 -13.72 -11.93
CA GLU A 63 -4.28 -12.49 -12.51
C GLU A 63 -3.46 -11.75 -11.44
N PRO A 64 -2.19 -11.39 -11.73
CA PRO A 64 -1.38 -10.58 -10.82
C PRO A 64 -2.00 -9.20 -10.61
N VAL A 65 -1.91 -8.67 -9.39
CA VAL A 65 -2.44 -7.35 -9.05
C VAL A 65 -1.49 -6.58 -8.15
N TRP A 66 -1.64 -5.26 -8.14
CA TRP A 66 -1.06 -4.43 -7.09
C TRP A 66 -1.92 -4.48 -5.84
N GLU A 67 -1.26 -4.64 -4.70
CA GLU A 67 -1.84 -4.45 -3.38
C GLU A 67 -1.11 -3.29 -2.69
N TYR A 68 -1.86 -2.52 -1.90
CA TYR A 68 -1.37 -1.33 -1.22
C TYR A 68 -1.70 -1.41 0.25
N GLN A 69 -0.69 -1.21 1.08
CA GLN A 69 -0.86 -1.09 2.51
C GLN A 69 -1.29 0.34 2.83
N VAL A 70 -2.41 0.50 3.53
CA VAL A 70 -2.98 1.79 3.88
C VAL A 70 -3.06 1.93 5.40
N LYS A 71 -2.48 3.02 5.91
CA LYS A 71 -2.60 3.46 7.30
C LYS A 71 -3.73 4.47 7.43
N PHE A 72 -4.74 4.17 8.25
CA PHE A 72 -5.87 5.08 8.46
C PHE A 72 -5.49 6.32 9.29
N LEU A 73 -5.94 7.51 8.86
CA LEU A 73 -5.53 8.78 9.48
C LEU A 73 -6.21 9.08 10.82
N ASN A 74 -7.42 8.57 11.03
CA ASN A 74 -8.24 8.84 12.23
C ASN A 74 -8.44 7.61 13.11
N SER A 75 -7.63 6.57 12.93
CA SER A 75 -7.67 5.38 13.76
C SER A 75 -6.86 5.62 15.04
N SER A 76 -7.43 5.27 16.20
CA SER A 76 -6.74 5.30 17.49
C SER A 76 -5.67 4.20 17.62
N SER A 77 -5.62 3.30 16.65
CA SER A 77 -4.71 2.17 16.57
C SER A 77 -3.92 2.28 15.26
N ASP A 78 -2.64 1.89 15.30
CA ASP A 78 -1.80 1.70 14.11
C ASP A 78 -2.29 0.44 13.35
N ILE A 79 -3.49 0.52 12.78
CA ILE A 79 -4.04 -0.49 11.90
C ILE A 79 -3.63 -0.12 10.48
N ASP A 80 -2.86 -1.03 9.90
CA ASP A 80 -2.50 -1.00 8.49
C ASP A 80 -3.16 -2.21 7.82
N GLU A 81 -3.91 -1.98 6.74
CA GLU A 81 -4.60 -3.01 5.98
C GLU A 81 -4.17 -2.98 4.50
N TRP A 82 -4.24 -4.12 3.83
CA TRP A 82 -3.88 -4.26 2.42
C TRP A 82 -5.14 -4.22 1.55
N PHE A 83 -5.10 -3.40 0.51
CA PHE A 83 -6.21 -3.15 -0.41
C PHE A 83 -5.76 -3.33 -1.85
N ILE A 84 -6.68 -3.69 -2.74
CA ILE A 84 -6.47 -3.63 -4.20
C ILE A 84 -6.98 -2.30 -4.77
N ASP A 85 -6.60 -1.99 -6.02
CA ASP A 85 -6.95 -0.73 -6.69
C ASP A 85 -8.45 -0.38 -6.60
N SER A 86 -9.34 -1.37 -6.80
CA SER A 86 -10.79 -1.16 -6.81
C SER A 86 -11.40 -0.81 -5.45
N GLU A 87 -10.63 -0.96 -4.37
CA GLU A 87 -11.04 -0.67 -3.00
C GLU A 87 -10.48 0.68 -2.51
N LEU A 88 -9.76 1.40 -3.37
CA LEU A 88 -9.14 2.67 -3.08
C LEU A 88 -9.69 3.78 -3.96
N TRP A 89 -9.65 4.99 -3.42
CA TRP A 89 -9.95 6.21 -4.15
C TRP A 89 -8.90 7.27 -3.86
N LEU A 90 -8.29 7.86 -4.89
CA LEU A 90 -7.28 8.91 -4.71
C LEU A 90 -7.93 10.21 -4.19
N LEU A 91 -7.38 10.76 -3.10
CA LEU A 91 -7.87 12.01 -2.51
C LEU A 91 -7.10 13.27 -2.96
N GLU A 92 -6.02 13.11 -3.71
CA GLU A 92 -5.19 14.20 -4.20
C GLU A 92 -5.44 14.44 -5.69
N ASP A 93 -5.66 15.69 -6.09
CA ASP A 93 -5.68 16.06 -7.51
C ASP A 93 -4.25 16.01 -8.07
N CYS A 94 -4.10 15.40 -9.25
CA CYS A 94 -2.85 15.20 -9.99
C CYS A 94 -2.10 16.50 -10.34
#